data_AF-A0A225AX71-F1
#
_entry.id   AF-A0A225AX71-F1
#
_cell.length_a   1.000
_cell.length_b   1.000
_cell.length_c   1.000
_cell.angle_alpha   90.00
_cell.angle_beta   90.00
_cell.angle_gamma   90.00
#
_symmetry.space_group_name_H-M   'P 1'
#
loop_
_entity.id
_entity.type
_entity.pdbx_description
1 polymer ?
#
loop_
_entity_poly.entity_id
_entity_poly.type
_entity_poly.pdbx_seq_one_letter_code
_entity_poly.pdbx_strand_id
1 'polypeptide(L)'
;MNRQPTKLSEFTSDSVDVDDGDLHKIFNLPAEHVVQTLSNQYIRSDVLAKFLDSRFESGKWGLVTRLSYHVIIVPNPIESFEITALMRKSSKATRQWPTNAGHNLYAAPAASMTAAFSAEKKRIFIRDEGDQDSENISVVQVEPNTPVRIVSLENTEAAVVAYLKQQQQQEQEPSSRPAHAKAISTTIILIHQSFSWAELDITAPAAQALFTHFGISPGFWHVVKKFGSKVSNDQDIGGGFNELVLPAASDARTSESSSEISFEISYTAKHAEEHFRPERASYDPWSIRQIGVEHRYDPATDANIFVILNPSRTLVQRINALGSDTQTLDVHRLVLGAVTERWGEYLAHLESVCKEISAKAVLARTPQRLPDCGFDVHFSDAQTISDIRDRILRASHMLDLNLSIFENLLTAISHIDPTRDRPNRVHSSLSSLSSQTKRWKSQTENLLQRLDGSAALVRSILDSKALATLQTSSALSAELAALARADALTTKKDARTLSIITVLGFLYLPASFVASLLGTQYININHNGDGKMSITVAPEMVIFAVLTLILLGLTYGGWLIWDQHLQRADRAEEEKDSEKKV
;
A
#
# COMPACT_ATOMS: atom_id res chain seq x y z
N MET A 1 -31.22 -51.83 -4.48
CA MET A 1 -30.04 -51.35 -5.23
C MET A 1 -28.96 -51.02 -4.21
N ASN A 2 -28.07 -51.98 -3.93
CA ASN A 2 -26.97 -51.84 -2.98
C ASN A 2 -25.96 -50.82 -3.53
N ARG A 3 -25.84 -49.64 -2.90
CA ARG A 3 -24.66 -48.79 -3.08
C ARG A 3 -23.66 -49.15 -1.98
N GLN A 4 -22.49 -49.64 -2.40
CA GLN A 4 -21.35 -49.88 -1.51
C GLN A 4 -20.91 -48.58 -0.82
N PRO A 5 -20.37 -48.64 0.42
CA PRO A 5 -19.76 -47.48 1.05
C PRO A 5 -18.52 -47.07 0.25
N THR A 6 -18.52 -45.83 -0.24
CA THR A 6 -17.41 -45.25 -0.98
C THR A 6 -16.22 -45.07 -0.04
N LYS A 7 -15.01 -45.48 -0.46
CA LYS A 7 -13.77 -45.25 0.29
C LYS A 7 -13.57 -43.75 0.55
N LEU A 8 -13.30 -43.38 1.80
CA LEU A 8 -13.01 -42.00 2.24
C LEU A 8 -11.69 -41.40 1.68
N SER A 9 -10.94 -42.12 0.85
CA SER A 9 -9.58 -41.75 0.42
C SER A 9 -9.49 -40.79 -0.77
N GLU A 10 -10.61 -40.29 -1.30
CA GLU A 10 -10.64 -39.40 -2.48
C GLU A 10 -11.52 -38.17 -2.23
N PHE A 11 -11.10 -37.24 -1.37
CA PHE A 11 -11.77 -35.93 -1.29
C PHE A 11 -10.76 -34.79 -1.10
N THR A 12 -10.53 -34.04 -2.17
CA THR A 12 -9.93 -32.69 -2.16
C THR A 12 -11.05 -31.69 -2.48
N SER A 13 -11.35 -30.78 -1.56
CA SER A 13 -12.34 -29.71 -1.78
C SER A 13 -11.75 -28.35 -1.39
N ASP A 14 -11.40 -27.59 -2.43
CA ASP A 14 -11.14 -26.16 -2.38
C ASP A 14 -12.49 -25.44 -2.42
N SER A 15 -13.07 -25.12 -1.25
CA SER A 15 -14.06 -24.04 -1.01
C SER A 15 -15.12 -24.45 0.00
N VAL A 16 -14.79 -24.49 1.29
CA VAL A 16 -15.84 -24.35 2.31
C VAL A 16 -15.23 -23.81 3.61
N ASP A 17 -15.76 -22.68 4.09
CA ASP A 17 -15.78 -22.30 5.51
C ASP A 17 -17.06 -22.92 6.07
N VAL A 18 -16.95 -23.82 7.06
CA VAL A 18 -18.10 -24.57 7.58
C VAL A 18 -18.07 -24.57 9.09
N ASP A 19 -19.16 -24.11 9.69
CA ASP A 19 -19.49 -24.30 11.10
C ASP A 19 -19.64 -25.81 11.40
N ASP A 20 -19.14 -26.28 12.54
CA ASP A 20 -19.10 -27.70 12.94
C ASP A 20 -20.44 -28.45 12.77
N GLY A 21 -21.57 -27.75 12.84
CA GLY A 21 -22.91 -28.31 12.69
C GLY A 21 -23.30 -28.75 11.27
N ASP A 22 -22.68 -28.20 10.21
CA ASP A 22 -23.06 -28.49 8.81
C ASP A 22 -22.24 -29.63 8.19
N LEU A 23 -21.10 -30.00 8.76
CA LEU A 23 -20.23 -31.06 8.24
C LEU A 23 -20.90 -32.45 8.32
N HIS A 24 -21.68 -32.74 9.36
CA HIS A 24 -22.41 -34.00 9.48
C HIS A 24 -23.44 -34.22 8.36
N LYS A 25 -24.10 -33.14 7.90
CA LYS A 25 -25.10 -33.17 6.83
C LYS A 25 -24.46 -33.21 5.44
N ILE A 26 -23.37 -32.48 5.25
CA ILE A 26 -22.65 -32.41 3.97
C ILE A 26 -21.97 -33.75 3.64
N PHE A 27 -21.43 -34.44 4.65
CA PHE A 27 -20.63 -35.66 4.45
C PHE A 27 -21.37 -36.98 4.69
N ASN A 28 -22.66 -36.94 5.04
CA ASN A 28 -23.52 -38.11 5.25
C ASN A 28 -22.86 -39.18 6.16
N LEU A 29 -22.25 -38.71 7.25
CA LEU A 29 -21.41 -39.51 8.14
C LEU A 29 -22.26 -40.44 9.02
N PRO A 30 -21.78 -41.66 9.35
CA PRO A 30 -22.46 -42.52 10.32
C PRO A 30 -22.55 -41.83 11.69
N ALA A 31 -23.64 -42.06 12.44
CA ALA A 31 -23.90 -41.44 13.75
C ALA A 31 -22.80 -41.69 14.81
N GLU A 32 -21.88 -42.60 14.52
CA GLU A 32 -20.78 -43.02 15.39
C GLU A 32 -19.46 -42.26 15.13
N HIS A 33 -19.39 -41.32 14.16
CA HIS A 33 -18.16 -40.58 13.85
C HIS A 33 -18.20 -39.16 14.42
N VAL A 34 -17.08 -38.72 14.98
CA VAL A 34 -16.84 -37.37 15.50
C VAL A 34 -15.95 -36.61 14.52
N VAL A 35 -16.35 -35.39 14.19
CA VAL A 35 -15.50 -34.42 13.50
C VAL A 35 -14.72 -33.65 14.56
N GLN A 36 -13.39 -33.70 14.50
CA GLN A 36 -12.52 -32.97 15.41
C GLN A 36 -11.55 -32.11 14.60
N THR A 37 -11.55 -30.81 14.89
CA THR A 37 -10.61 -29.86 14.28
C THR A 37 -9.38 -29.74 15.17
N LEU A 38 -8.24 -30.17 14.65
CA LEU A 38 -6.92 -29.95 15.25
C LEU A 38 -6.33 -28.68 14.63
N SER A 39 -6.44 -27.56 15.35
CA SER A 39 -5.81 -26.28 14.97
C SER A 39 -4.27 -26.28 15.01
N ASN A 40 -3.66 -27.43 15.35
CA ASN A 40 -2.23 -27.56 15.54
C ASN A 40 -1.52 -27.83 14.22
N GLN A 41 -0.94 -26.77 13.65
CA GLN A 41 -0.13 -26.75 12.41
C GLN A 41 1.12 -27.65 12.46
N TYR A 42 1.43 -28.18 13.63
CA TYR A 42 2.69 -28.85 13.94
C TYR A 42 2.62 -30.37 13.91
N ILE A 43 1.44 -30.96 13.69
CA ILE A 43 1.29 -32.41 13.51
C ILE A 43 1.36 -32.70 12.01
N ARG A 44 2.47 -33.28 11.53
CA ARG A 44 2.57 -33.66 10.11
C ARG A 44 1.40 -34.56 9.71
N SER A 45 0.80 -34.27 8.56
CA SER A 45 -0.34 -35.05 8.03
C SER A 45 0.00 -36.53 7.82
N ASP A 46 1.24 -36.88 7.47
CA ASP A 46 1.67 -38.28 7.32
C ASP A 46 1.90 -38.99 8.66
N VAL A 47 2.35 -38.28 9.70
CA VAL A 47 2.45 -38.80 11.07
C VAL A 47 1.05 -39.03 11.64
N LEU A 48 0.15 -38.07 11.38
CA LEU A 48 -1.26 -38.17 11.75
C LEU A 48 -1.96 -39.30 11.01
N ALA A 49 -1.78 -39.41 9.70
CA ALA A 49 -2.33 -40.49 8.89
C ALA A 49 -1.84 -41.87 9.36
N LYS A 50 -0.54 -42.03 9.60
CA LYS A 50 0.03 -43.29 10.16
C LYS A 50 -0.54 -43.62 11.53
N PHE A 51 -0.81 -42.62 12.37
CA PHE A 51 -1.45 -42.83 13.66
C PHE A 51 -2.90 -43.27 13.51
N LEU A 52 -3.64 -42.61 12.62
CA LEU A 52 -5.03 -42.96 12.32
C LEU A 52 -5.13 -44.37 11.73
N ASP A 53 -4.23 -44.75 10.81
CA ASP A 53 -4.11 -46.11 10.27
C ASP A 53 -3.75 -47.15 11.35
N SER A 54 -2.98 -46.77 12.37
CA SER A 54 -2.62 -47.67 13.47
C SER A 54 -3.73 -47.83 14.50
N ARG A 55 -4.65 -46.86 14.59
CA ARG A 55 -5.68 -46.78 15.63
C ARG A 55 -7.06 -47.20 15.14
N PHE A 56 -7.37 -46.93 13.89
CA PHE A 56 -8.69 -47.14 13.29
C PHE A 56 -8.57 -48.01 12.05
N GLU A 57 -9.55 -48.89 11.83
CA GLU A 57 -9.57 -49.74 10.64
C GLU A 57 -9.66 -48.90 9.36
N SER A 58 -8.95 -49.36 8.31
CA SER A 58 -8.91 -48.69 7.00
C SER A 58 -10.32 -48.40 6.47
N GLY A 59 -10.62 -47.13 6.22
CA GLY A 59 -11.91 -46.66 5.71
C GLY A 59 -12.91 -46.18 6.76
N LYS A 60 -12.56 -46.25 8.06
CA LYS A 60 -13.35 -45.68 9.18
C LYS A 60 -12.88 -44.30 9.63
N TRP A 61 -11.93 -43.70 8.94
CA TRP A 61 -11.43 -42.37 9.28
C TRP A 61 -11.19 -41.52 8.02
N GLY A 62 -11.25 -40.20 8.18
CA GLY A 62 -10.96 -39.21 7.15
C GLY A 62 -10.04 -38.12 7.69
N LEU A 63 -9.14 -37.62 6.85
CA LEU A 63 -8.23 -36.52 7.19
C LEU A 63 -8.25 -35.48 6.07
N VAL A 64 -8.67 -34.27 6.40
CA VAL A 64 -8.56 -33.09 5.54
C VAL A 64 -7.53 -32.16 6.15
N THR A 65 -6.47 -31.85 5.40
CA THR A 65 -5.39 -30.98 5.87
C THR A 65 -5.45 -29.65 5.15
N ARG A 66 -5.46 -28.54 5.89
CA ARG A 66 -5.21 -27.18 5.39
C ARG A 66 -3.94 -26.60 6.01
N LEU A 67 -3.48 -25.46 5.48
CA LEU A 67 -2.25 -24.79 5.93
C LEU A 67 -2.21 -24.49 7.43
N SER A 68 -3.37 -24.29 8.06
CA SER A 68 -3.47 -23.86 9.46
C SER A 68 -4.17 -24.85 10.41
N TYR A 69 -4.73 -25.96 9.92
CA TYR A 69 -5.42 -26.95 10.75
C TYR A 69 -5.64 -28.29 10.02
N HIS A 70 -5.84 -29.35 10.79
CA HIS A 70 -6.30 -30.65 10.32
C HIS A 70 -7.72 -30.90 10.80
N VAL A 71 -8.63 -31.23 9.88
CA VAL A 71 -9.95 -31.77 10.23
C VAL A 71 -9.86 -33.27 10.13
N ILE A 72 -10.11 -33.95 11.24
CA ILE A 72 -10.18 -35.41 11.30
C ILE A 72 -11.62 -35.85 11.53
N ILE A 73 -12.00 -36.91 10.84
CA ILE A 73 -13.28 -37.60 11.00
C ILE A 73 -12.94 -38.97 11.52
N VAL A 74 -13.29 -39.28 12.76
CA VAL A 74 -12.86 -40.50 13.47
C VAL A 74 -14.01 -41.07 14.30
N PRO A 75 -14.07 -42.39 14.52
CA PRO A 75 -15.17 -43.01 15.27
C PRO A 75 -15.11 -42.74 16.77
N ASN A 76 -13.93 -42.38 17.30
CA ASN A 76 -13.76 -41.89 18.67
C ASN A 76 -12.83 -40.68 18.65
N PRO A 77 -13.07 -39.66 19.50
CA PRO A 77 -12.21 -38.47 19.57
C PRO A 77 -10.78 -38.85 19.99
N ILE A 78 -9.79 -38.15 19.44
CA ILE A 78 -8.40 -38.30 19.87
C ILE A 78 -8.23 -37.51 21.16
N GLU A 79 -7.71 -38.18 22.20
CA GLU A 79 -7.52 -37.55 23.50
C GLU A 79 -6.30 -36.61 23.50
N SER A 80 -6.33 -35.58 24.35
CA SER A 80 -5.29 -34.54 24.39
C SER A 80 -3.88 -35.10 24.60
N PHE A 81 -3.72 -36.19 25.34
CA PHE A 81 -2.40 -36.83 25.57
C PHE A 81 -1.84 -37.48 24.30
N GLU A 82 -2.69 -37.97 23.40
CA GLU A 82 -2.30 -38.61 22.15
C GLU A 82 -1.96 -37.58 21.08
N ILE A 83 -2.72 -36.48 21.03
CA ILE A 83 -2.39 -35.29 20.23
C ILE A 83 -0.99 -34.79 20.62
N THR A 84 -0.73 -34.74 21.93
CA THR A 84 0.57 -34.37 22.50
C THR A 84 1.68 -35.36 22.09
N ALA A 85 1.41 -36.66 22.08
CA ALA A 85 2.35 -37.69 21.60
C ALA A 85 2.60 -37.62 20.08
N LEU A 86 1.60 -37.23 19.29
CA LEU A 86 1.71 -37.01 17.86
C LEU A 86 2.56 -35.78 17.55
N MET A 87 2.38 -34.68 18.28
CA MET A 87 3.26 -33.52 18.22
C MET A 87 4.72 -33.91 18.52
N ARG A 88 4.95 -34.75 19.53
CA ARG A 88 6.31 -35.26 19.84
C ARG A 88 6.94 -36.01 18.66
N LYS A 89 6.21 -36.97 18.05
CA LYS A 89 6.70 -37.74 16.89
C LYS A 89 6.92 -36.85 15.65
N SER A 90 6.06 -35.84 15.47
CA SER A 90 6.21 -34.84 14.42
C SER A 90 7.44 -33.94 14.63
N SER A 91 7.71 -33.51 15.88
CA SER A 91 8.78 -32.57 16.24
C SER A 91 10.20 -33.10 16.00
N LYS A 92 10.49 -34.39 16.29
CA LYS A 92 11.82 -34.97 16.04
C LYS A 92 12.17 -35.05 14.55
N ALA A 93 11.16 -35.18 13.69
CA ALA A 93 11.35 -35.23 12.24
C ALA A 93 11.39 -33.85 11.58
N THR A 94 11.02 -32.75 12.25
CA THR A 94 10.81 -31.41 11.65
C THR A 94 11.89 -30.38 11.96
N ARG A 95 12.99 -30.75 12.63
CA ARG A 95 14.03 -29.80 13.09
C ARG A 95 15.13 -29.44 12.06
N GLN A 96 15.04 -29.92 10.82
CA GLN A 96 16.03 -29.62 9.76
C GLN A 96 15.44 -28.69 8.70
N TRP A 97 16.15 -27.60 8.40
CA TRP A 97 15.75 -26.65 7.35
C TRP A 97 16.02 -27.21 5.94
N PRO A 98 15.23 -26.85 4.92
CA PRO A 98 15.28 -27.48 3.59
C PRO A 98 16.56 -27.15 2.80
N THR A 99 17.32 -28.14 2.33
CA THR A 99 18.60 -27.96 1.60
C THR A 99 18.46 -28.00 0.07
N ASN A 100 19.41 -27.37 -0.66
CA ASN A 100 19.42 -27.30 -2.13
C ASN A 100 19.93 -28.57 -2.84
N ALA A 101 20.58 -29.49 -2.10
CA ALA A 101 21.06 -30.76 -2.64
C ALA A 101 19.94 -31.81 -2.52
N GLY A 102 19.35 -32.18 -3.65
CA GLY A 102 18.26 -33.14 -3.73
C GLY A 102 18.66 -34.53 -3.24
N HIS A 103 18.52 -34.79 -1.94
CA HIS A 103 18.25 -36.11 -1.37
C HIS A 103 17.29 -35.94 -0.20
N ASN A 104 16.03 -36.31 -0.44
CA ASN A 104 14.92 -36.14 0.48
C ASN A 104 15.04 -37.05 1.71
N LEU A 105 14.68 -36.52 2.89
CA LEU A 105 14.14 -37.28 4.01
C LEU A 105 12.74 -36.78 4.40
N TYR A 106 11.91 -36.46 3.40
CA TYR A 106 10.52 -36.08 3.62
C TYR A 106 9.61 -36.57 2.48
N ALA A 107 8.61 -37.38 2.82
CA ALA A 107 7.44 -37.57 1.98
C ALA A 107 6.35 -36.59 2.48
N ALA A 108 6.16 -35.50 1.70
CA ALA A 108 5.12 -34.44 1.71
C ALA A 108 4.32 -34.19 3.02
N PRO A 109 4.41 -32.99 3.64
CA PRO A 109 4.15 -31.66 3.03
C PRO A 109 5.39 -30.76 2.82
N ALA A 110 6.60 -31.28 3.09
CA ALA A 110 7.87 -30.56 3.00
C ALA A 110 8.24 -30.08 1.58
N ALA A 111 7.71 -30.70 0.52
CA ALA A 111 7.98 -30.30 -0.86
C ALA A 111 7.56 -28.85 -1.14
N SER A 112 6.46 -28.38 -0.53
CA SER A 112 5.99 -26.99 -0.66
C SER A 112 6.93 -26.00 0.03
N MET A 113 7.46 -26.32 1.21
CA MET A 113 8.36 -25.44 1.95
C MET A 113 9.75 -25.40 1.33
N THR A 114 10.30 -26.54 0.89
CA THR A 114 11.56 -26.56 0.12
C THR A 114 11.43 -25.80 -1.19
N ALA A 115 10.30 -25.97 -1.91
CA ALA A 115 10.02 -25.21 -3.12
C ALA A 115 9.86 -23.70 -2.84
N ALA A 116 9.13 -23.33 -1.78
CA ALA A 116 8.95 -21.92 -1.37
C ALA A 116 10.28 -21.28 -0.94
N PHE A 117 11.08 -21.98 -0.14
CA PHE A 117 12.41 -21.53 0.25
C PHE A 117 13.30 -21.37 -0.99
N SER A 118 13.33 -22.36 -1.88
CA SER A 118 14.15 -22.29 -3.11
C SER A 118 13.70 -21.17 -4.07
N ALA A 119 12.39 -20.91 -4.14
CA ALA A 119 11.82 -19.84 -4.94
C ALA A 119 12.15 -18.45 -4.38
N GLU A 120 12.08 -18.27 -3.05
CA GLU A 120 12.23 -16.97 -2.42
C GLU A 120 13.64 -16.66 -1.90
N LYS A 121 14.55 -17.65 -1.82
CA LYS A 121 15.88 -17.44 -1.22
C LYS A 121 16.67 -16.29 -1.83
N LYS A 122 16.57 -16.09 -3.16
CA LYS A 122 17.26 -15.00 -3.88
C LYS A 122 16.68 -13.63 -3.59
N ARG A 123 15.45 -13.56 -3.08
CA ARG A 123 14.79 -12.33 -2.69
C ARG A 123 15.12 -11.98 -1.25
N ILE A 124 15.28 -13.00 -0.39
CA ILE A 124 15.40 -12.85 1.06
C ILE A 124 16.84 -12.76 1.52
N PHE A 125 17.75 -13.54 0.94
CA PHE A 125 19.13 -13.69 1.39
C PHE A 125 20.11 -13.15 0.36
N ILE A 126 21.24 -12.62 0.83
CA ILE A 126 22.33 -12.21 -0.04
C ILE A 126 22.87 -13.40 -0.85
N ARG A 127 23.45 -13.07 -2.00
CA ARG A 127 24.11 -14.05 -2.85
C ARG A 127 25.47 -14.43 -2.27
N ASP A 128 25.86 -15.67 -2.54
CA ASP A 128 27.20 -16.19 -2.29
C ASP A 128 28.17 -15.73 -3.40
N GLU A 129 28.20 -14.42 -3.63
CA GLU A 129 29.18 -13.77 -4.50
C GLU A 129 30.25 -13.22 -3.54
N GLY A 130 31.50 -13.68 -3.69
CA GLY A 130 32.56 -13.61 -2.67
C GLY A 130 33.10 -12.22 -2.32
N ASP A 131 32.22 -11.28 -2.00
CA ASP A 131 32.55 -10.01 -1.36
C ASP A 131 32.76 -10.31 0.14
N GLN A 132 34.03 -10.53 0.49
CA GLN A 132 34.48 -11.27 1.67
C GLN A 132 34.51 -10.50 2.99
N ASP A 133 34.13 -9.22 3.06
CA ASP A 133 34.65 -8.35 4.14
C ASP A 133 33.59 -7.73 5.08
N SER A 134 32.46 -8.40 5.34
CA SER A 134 31.49 -7.85 6.31
C SER A 134 31.01 -8.87 7.34
N GLU A 135 31.56 -8.74 8.55
CA GLU A 135 31.09 -9.38 9.79
C GLU A 135 29.67 -8.88 10.12
N ASN A 136 28.65 -9.49 9.53
CA ASN A 136 27.27 -9.01 9.60
C ASN A 136 26.36 -9.82 10.51
N ILE A 137 26.87 -10.89 11.13
CA ILE A 137 26.14 -11.69 12.11
C ILE A 137 26.80 -11.47 13.46
N SER A 138 26.02 -11.11 14.48
CA SER A 138 26.52 -11.02 15.86
C SER A 138 25.86 -12.08 16.72
N VAL A 139 26.66 -12.92 17.37
CA VAL A 139 26.20 -13.92 18.34
C VAL A 139 26.59 -13.45 19.73
N VAL A 140 25.60 -13.18 20.57
CA VAL A 140 25.76 -12.73 21.95
C VAL A 140 25.41 -13.88 22.88
N GLN A 141 26.38 -14.35 23.65
CA GLN A 141 26.22 -15.41 24.64
C GLN A 141 26.24 -14.80 26.03
N VAL A 142 25.14 -15.01 26.75
CA VAL A 142 24.96 -14.60 28.13
C VAL A 142 24.92 -15.86 28.97
N GLU A 143 26.01 -16.10 29.69
CA GLU A 143 26.13 -17.17 30.66
C GLU A 143 26.08 -16.58 32.08
N PRO A 144 25.50 -17.32 33.05
CA PRO A 144 25.45 -16.88 34.44
C PRO A 144 26.85 -16.74 35.04
N ASN A 145 27.09 -15.63 35.74
CA ASN A 145 28.37 -15.32 36.41
C ASN A 145 29.59 -15.23 35.48
N THR A 146 29.40 -15.11 34.17
CA THR A 146 30.49 -14.85 33.21
C THR A 146 30.21 -13.54 32.46
N PRO A 147 31.26 -12.85 31.98
CA PRO A 147 31.07 -11.67 31.15
C PRO A 147 30.39 -12.08 29.83
N VAL A 148 29.51 -11.21 29.34
CA VAL A 148 28.82 -11.42 28.06
C VAL A 148 29.87 -11.56 26.94
N ARG A 149 29.76 -12.65 26.18
CA ARG A 149 30.64 -12.94 25.06
C ARG A 149 29.93 -12.54 23.77
N ILE A 150 30.55 -11.66 23.00
CA ILE A 150 30.05 -11.23 21.69
C ILE A 150 31.00 -11.79 20.64
N VAL A 151 30.46 -12.56 19.70
CA VAL A 151 31.19 -13.13 18.57
C VAL A 151 30.60 -12.58 17.28
N SER A 152 31.40 -11.84 16.53
CA SER A 152 31.07 -11.45 15.17
C SER A 152 31.42 -12.58 14.21
N LEU A 153 30.53 -12.88 13.27
CA LEU A 153 30.70 -13.93 12.27
C LEU A 153 30.53 -13.35 10.87
N GLU A 154 31.32 -13.87 9.94
CA GLU A 154 31.08 -13.67 8.51
C GLU A 154 29.74 -14.31 8.11
N ASN A 155 29.13 -13.75 7.07
CA ASN A 155 27.82 -14.12 6.55
C ASN A 155 27.81 -15.38 5.65
N THR A 156 28.96 -16.07 5.54
CA THR A 156 29.18 -17.23 4.66
C THR A 156 28.91 -18.56 5.38
N GLU A 157 28.58 -19.60 4.60
CA GLU A 157 28.33 -20.95 5.16
C GLU A 157 29.59 -21.50 5.85
N ALA A 158 30.76 -21.31 5.24
CA ALA A 158 32.02 -21.84 5.75
C ALA A 158 32.36 -21.29 7.15
N ALA A 159 32.20 -19.97 7.34
CA ALA A 159 32.47 -19.32 8.63
C ALA A 159 31.46 -19.75 9.70
N VAL A 160 30.17 -19.79 9.37
CA VAL A 160 29.14 -20.28 10.29
C VAL A 160 29.42 -21.74 10.69
N VAL A 161 29.69 -22.62 9.73
CA VAL A 161 30.00 -24.03 10.02
C VAL A 161 31.27 -24.18 10.85
N ALA A 162 32.30 -23.36 10.62
CA ALA A 162 33.51 -23.37 11.44
C ALA A 162 33.22 -22.97 12.90
N TYR A 163 32.44 -21.91 13.10
CA TYR A 163 31.98 -21.48 14.43
C TYR A 163 31.18 -22.59 15.14
N LEU A 164 30.23 -23.21 14.43
CA LEU A 164 29.40 -24.29 14.99
C LEU A 164 30.24 -25.52 15.39
N LYS A 165 31.28 -25.85 14.61
CA LYS A 165 32.24 -26.92 14.97
C LYS A 165 33.05 -26.56 16.22
N GLN A 166 33.48 -25.31 16.35
CA GLN A 166 34.21 -24.84 17.53
C GLN A 166 33.34 -24.90 18.79
N GLN A 167 32.07 -24.51 18.69
CA GLN A 167 31.09 -24.64 19.77
C GLN A 167 30.94 -26.11 20.21
N GLN A 168 30.74 -27.03 19.26
CA GLN A 168 30.62 -28.47 19.57
C GLN A 168 31.88 -29.05 20.23
N GLN A 169 33.07 -28.60 19.84
CA GLN A 169 34.33 -29.03 20.47
C GLN A 169 34.45 -28.50 21.89
N GLN A 170 34.04 -27.26 22.16
CA GLN A 170 34.01 -26.68 23.51
C GLN A 170 33.00 -27.37 24.43
N GLU A 171 31.87 -27.83 23.88
CA GLU A 171 30.86 -28.60 24.63
C GLU A 171 31.28 -30.05 24.94
N GLN A 172 32.21 -30.62 24.16
CA GLN A 172 32.72 -31.99 24.33
C GLN A 172 33.91 -32.11 25.28
N GLU A 173 34.55 -30.99 25.66
CA GLU A 173 35.54 -31.01 26.75
C GLU A 173 34.83 -31.20 28.11
N PRO A 174 35.22 -32.22 28.92
CA PRO A 174 34.53 -32.52 30.17
C PRO A 174 34.72 -31.35 31.16
N SER A 175 33.67 -30.54 31.32
CA SER A 175 33.70 -29.42 32.27
C SER A 175 33.85 -29.97 33.69
N SER A 176 34.93 -29.58 34.37
CA SER A 176 35.20 -29.81 35.79
C SER A 176 34.40 -28.84 36.69
N ARG A 177 33.17 -28.46 36.30
CA ARG A 177 32.34 -27.51 37.06
C ARG A 177 31.45 -28.23 38.08
N PRO A 178 31.46 -27.80 39.36
CA PRO A 178 30.62 -28.40 40.40
C PRO A 178 29.14 -28.12 40.15
N ALA A 179 28.32 -29.13 40.46
CA ALA A 179 26.86 -29.16 40.30
C ALA A 179 26.11 -28.29 41.33
N HIS A 180 26.40 -27.00 41.40
CA HIS A 180 25.59 -26.05 42.17
C HIS A 180 24.80 -25.12 41.24
N ALA A 181 23.48 -25.31 41.26
CA ALA A 181 22.44 -24.55 40.56
C ALA A 181 22.73 -24.31 39.07
N LYS A 182 22.29 -25.24 38.22
CA LYS A 182 22.26 -25.10 36.75
C LYS A 182 21.54 -23.79 36.43
N ALA A 183 22.28 -22.81 35.95
CA ALA A 183 21.75 -21.47 35.69
C ALA A 183 21.57 -21.32 34.17
N ILE A 184 20.47 -20.69 33.79
CA ILE A 184 19.95 -20.67 32.42
C ILE A 184 20.89 -19.91 31.49
N SER A 185 21.39 -20.56 30.44
CA SER A 185 22.19 -19.89 29.39
C SER A 185 21.29 -19.21 28.36
N THR A 186 21.69 -18.04 27.83
CA THR A 186 20.94 -17.34 26.77
C THR A 186 21.86 -16.99 25.60
N THR A 187 21.52 -17.46 24.41
CA THR A 187 22.22 -17.16 23.15
C THR A 187 21.33 -16.29 22.28
N ILE A 188 21.84 -15.16 21.81
CA ILE A 188 21.12 -14.20 20.97
C ILE A 188 21.86 -14.05 19.65
N ILE A 189 21.18 -14.32 18.55
CA ILE A 189 21.73 -14.28 17.18
C ILE A 189 21.09 -13.11 16.47
N LEU A 190 21.93 -12.14 16.09
CA LEU A 190 21.52 -10.92 15.41
C LEU A 190 21.88 -11.04 13.92
N ILE A 191 20.87 -10.96 13.06
CA ILE A 191 21.04 -10.99 11.60
C ILE A 191 20.57 -9.64 11.07
N HIS A 192 21.48 -8.90 10.44
CA HIS A 192 21.24 -7.53 10.00
C HIS A 192 20.64 -7.43 8.58
N GLN A 193 20.18 -6.22 8.25
CA GLN A 193 19.89 -5.80 6.88
C GLN A 193 20.51 -4.43 6.65
N SER A 194 21.10 -4.24 5.47
CA SER A 194 21.63 -2.94 5.05
C SER A 194 20.58 -1.81 5.03
N PHE A 195 19.35 -2.13 4.61
CA PHE A 195 18.18 -1.25 4.68
C PHE A 195 16.89 -2.09 4.70
N SER A 196 15.73 -1.48 4.97
CA SER A 196 14.47 -2.20 5.25
C SER A 196 13.93 -3.07 4.10
N TRP A 197 14.39 -2.83 2.87
CA TRP A 197 14.07 -3.61 1.67
C TRP A 197 15.27 -4.37 1.11
N ALA A 198 16.39 -4.41 1.85
CA ALA A 198 17.53 -5.21 1.46
C ALA A 198 17.27 -6.68 1.74
N GLU A 199 18.10 -7.53 1.16
CA GLU A 199 18.26 -8.92 1.61
C GLU A 199 18.77 -8.94 3.07
N LEU A 200 18.54 -10.05 3.77
CA LEU A 200 19.20 -10.34 5.04
C LEU A 200 20.69 -10.54 4.77
N ASP A 201 21.53 -9.94 5.61
CA ASP A 201 22.99 -9.96 5.48
C ASP A 201 23.59 -11.32 5.90
N ILE A 202 22.99 -12.41 5.45
CA ILE A 202 23.38 -13.82 5.64
C ILE A 202 23.05 -14.60 4.37
N THR A 203 23.97 -15.46 3.93
CA THR A 203 23.71 -16.34 2.79
C THR A 203 22.66 -17.41 3.14
N ALA A 204 21.86 -17.85 2.16
CA ALA A 204 20.83 -18.85 2.40
C ALA A 204 21.36 -20.17 3.02
N PRO A 205 22.52 -20.73 2.60
CA PRO A 205 23.08 -21.92 3.23
C PRO A 205 23.57 -21.67 4.66
N ALA A 206 24.17 -20.51 4.94
CA ALA A 206 24.58 -20.12 6.29
C ALA A 206 23.38 -20.03 7.25
N ALA A 207 22.27 -19.41 6.81
CA ALA A 207 21.04 -19.33 7.59
C ALA A 207 20.46 -20.73 7.87
N GLN A 208 20.47 -21.63 6.88
CA GLN A 208 20.03 -23.02 7.07
C GLN A 208 20.88 -23.79 8.07
N ALA A 209 22.21 -23.68 7.98
CA ALA A 209 23.13 -24.32 8.90
C ALA A 209 22.91 -23.82 10.33
N LEU A 210 22.79 -22.50 10.50
CA LEU A 210 22.56 -21.85 11.78
C LEU A 210 21.21 -22.29 12.39
N PHE A 211 20.12 -22.16 11.63
CA PHE A 211 18.78 -22.52 12.13
C PHE A 211 18.67 -24.01 12.44
N THR A 212 19.30 -24.88 11.64
CA THR A 212 19.30 -26.33 11.90
C THR A 212 20.11 -26.68 13.14
N HIS A 213 21.28 -26.06 13.34
CA HIS A 213 22.12 -26.34 14.51
C HIS A 213 21.42 -25.94 15.81
N PHE A 214 20.85 -24.73 15.84
CA PHE A 214 20.08 -24.27 16.99
C PHE A 214 18.67 -24.88 17.06
N GLY A 215 18.29 -25.72 16.08
CA GLY A 215 17.00 -26.39 15.95
C GLY A 215 15.80 -25.44 15.94
N ILE A 216 15.95 -24.28 15.31
CA ILE A 216 14.88 -23.32 15.10
C ILE A 216 13.80 -23.98 14.23
N SER A 217 12.55 -23.90 14.65
CA SER A 217 11.45 -24.51 13.92
C SER A 217 11.30 -23.92 12.53
N PRO A 218 11.03 -24.76 11.50
CA PRO A 218 10.66 -24.27 10.17
C PRO A 218 9.39 -23.41 10.18
N GLY A 219 8.61 -23.47 11.27
CA GLY A 219 7.53 -22.51 11.53
C GLY A 219 7.99 -21.08 11.36
N PHE A 220 9.20 -20.72 11.83
CA PHE A 220 9.80 -19.39 11.72
C PHE A 220 9.89 -18.83 10.28
N TRP A 221 9.76 -19.69 9.26
CA TRP A 221 9.68 -19.27 7.86
C TRP A 221 8.61 -18.20 7.60
N HIS A 222 7.49 -18.22 8.34
CA HIS A 222 6.46 -17.19 8.20
C HIS A 222 6.94 -15.77 8.58
N VAL A 223 7.95 -15.66 9.45
CA VAL A 223 8.63 -14.40 9.79
C VAL A 223 9.66 -14.10 8.71
N VAL A 224 10.55 -15.05 8.43
CA VAL A 224 11.68 -14.88 7.49
C VAL A 224 11.22 -14.42 6.11
N LYS A 225 10.13 -14.98 5.57
CA LYS A 225 9.60 -14.61 4.25
C LYS A 225 9.15 -13.15 4.14
N LYS A 226 8.90 -12.46 5.27
CA LYS A 226 8.53 -11.02 5.25
C LYS A 226 9.72 -10.11 4.98
N PHE A 227 10.94 -10.63 5.06
CA PHE A 227 12.18 -9.89 4.81
C PHE A 227 12.61 -10.02 3.35
N GLY A 228 13.66 -9.30 2.97
CA GLY A 228 14.19 -9.28 1.61
C GLY A 228 13.73 -8.13 0.73
N SER A 229 14.12 -8.22 -0.54
CA SER A 229 13.76 -7.30 -1.61
C SER A 229 12.24 -7.22 -1.80
N LYS A 230 11.75 -5.98 -1.91
CA LYS A 230 10.33 -5.63 -2.04
C LYS A 230 10.12 -4.72 -3.24
N VAL A 231 8.98 -4.89 -3.90
CA VAL A 231 8.59 -4.12 -5.08
C VAL A 231 7.63 -2.97 -4.70
N SER A 232 6.85 -3.13 -3.62
CA SER A 232 5.94 -2.09 -3.12
C SER A 232 5.79 -2.12 -1.58
N ASN A 233 5.33 -1.00 -1.02
CA ASN A 233 4.99 -0.86 0.40
C ASN A 233 3.76 -1.68 0.84
N ASP A 234 2.90 -2.11 -0.10
CA ASP A 234 1.63 -2.79 0.22
C ASP A 234 1.82 -4.25 0.64
N GLN A 235 3.01 -4.82 0.41
CA GLN A 235 3.34 -6.20 0.79
C GLN A 235 3.66 -6.34 2.29
N ASP A 236 3.68 -5.24 3.05
CA ASP A 236 4.26 -5.16 4.40
C ASP A 236 3.25 -5.15 5.56
N ILE A 237 1.98 -5.41 5.27
CA ILE A 237 0.86 -5.19 6.20
C ILE A 237 0.74 -6.31 7.26
N GLY A 238 1.34 -7.48 7.03
CA GLY A 238 1.20 -8.61 7.95
C GLY A 238 2.07 -8.50 9.21
N GLY A 239 1.46 -8.19 10.36
CA GLY A 239 1.99 -8.59 11.67
C GLY A 239 1.74 -10.08 11.93
N GLY A 240 2.26 -10.62 13.02
CA GLY A 240 1.98 -12.00 13.40
C GLY A 240 2.69 -12.36 14.68
N PHE A 241 1.99 -13.10 15.52
CA PHE A 241 2.52 -13.75 16.72
C PHE A 241 2.17 -15.22 16.58
N ASN A 242 3.18 -16.08 16.74
CA ASN A 242 3.02 -17.52 16.78
C ASN A 242 3.66 -18.03 18.05
N GLU A 243 2.95 -18.90 18.75
CA GLU A 243 3.45 -19.60 19.92
C GLU A 243 3.29 -21.10 19.67
N LEU A 244 4.35 -21.84 19.96
CA LEU A 244 4.37 -23.28 19.92
C LEU A 244 4.90 -23.78 21.27
N VAL A 245 4.03 -24.46 22.00
CA VAL A 245 4.39 -25.12 23.26
C VAL A 245 4.55 -26.62 22.99
N LEU A 246 5.75 -27.14 23.23
CA LEU A 246 6.09 -28.55 23.05
C LEU A 246 6.41 -29.19 24.41
N PRO A 247 5.76 -30.29 24.80
CA PRO A 247 6.12 -31.01 26.02
C PRO A 247 7.56 -31.55 25.91
N ALA A 248 8.38 -31.36 26.96
CA ALA A 248 9.72 -31.93 26.98
C ALA A 248 9.67 -33.47 26.96
N ALA A 249 10.76 -34.06 26.48
CA ALA A 249 10.97 -35.49 26.50
C ALA A 249 11.20 -35.95 27.96
N SER A 250 10.15 -36.33 28.67
CA SER A 250 10.33 -37.18 29.84
C SER A 250 10.67 -38.59 29.37
N ASP A 251 11.85 -39.07 29.73
CA ASP A 251 12.13 -40.50 29.67
C ASP A 251 11.07 -41.23 30.50
N ALA A 252 10.47 -42.28 29.94
CA ALA A 252 9.36 -43.03 30.51
C ALA A 252 9.71 -43.82 31.79
N ARG A 253 10.73 -43.41 32.55
CA ARG A 253 11.25 -44.12 33.74
C ARG A 253 11.24 -43.31 35.04
N THR A 254 10.97 -42.00 35.01
CA THR A 254 10.92 -41.20 36.24
C THR A 254 9.55 -40.59 36.43
N SER A 255 8.74 -41.28 37.24
CA SER A 255 7.50 -40.78 37.81
C SER A 255 7.80 -39.79 38.93
N GLU A 256 8.13 -38.54 38.61
CA GLU A 256 8.17 -37.45 39.60
C GLU A 256 7.96 -36.07 38.93
N SER A 257 6.70 -35.62 38.98
CA SER A 257 6.20 -34.25 39.24
C SER A 257 6.88 -32.98 38.70
N SER A 258 7.39 -32.95 37.47
CA SER A 258 7.37 -31.72 36.64
C SER A 258 7.56 -32.07 35.17
N SER A 259 6.48 -32.02 34.39
CA SER A 259 6.62 -32.07 32.93
C SER A 259 7.36 -30.81 32.50
N GLU A 260 8.65 -30.91 32.24
CA GLU A 260 9.40 -29.83 31.59
C GLU A 260 8.74 -29.53 30.24
N ILE A 261 8.69 -28.27 29.83
CA ILE A 261 8.03 -27.82 28.61
C ILE A 261 9.04 -27.01 27.81
N SER A 262 9.32 -27.43 26.58
CA SER A 262 9.98 -26.58 25.57
C SER A 262 8.95 -25.66 24.94
N PHE A 263 9.33 -24.45 24.58
CA PHE A 263 8.43 -23.55 23.88
C PHE A 263 9.18 -22.73 22.85
N GLU A 264 8.45 -22.26 21.86
CA GLU A 264 8.92 -21.42 20.78
C GLU A 264 7.93 -20.28 20.58
N ILE A 265 8.44 -19.05 20.46
CA ILE A 265 7.66 -17.83 20.26
C ILE A 265 8.26 -17.10 19.07
N SER A 266 7.46 -16.90 18.02
CA SER A 266 7.81 -16.08 16.86
C SER A 266 6.95 -14.84 16.80
N TYR A 267 7.52 -13.69 16.46
CA TYR A 267 6.71 -12.55 16.04
C TYR A 267 7.43 -11.59 15.10
N THR A 268 6.64 -10.76 14.42
CA THR A 268 7.14 -9.63 13.62
C THR A 268 6.60 -8.32 14.17
N ALA A 269 7.46 -7.51 14.77
CA ALA A 269 7.10 -6.21 15.32
C ALA A 269 7.52 -5.06 14.38
N LYS A 270 6.81 -3.93 14.45
CA LYS A 270 6.98 -2.80 13.52
C LYS A 270 7.39 -1.53 14.25
N HIS A 271 8.39 -0.80 13.78
CA HIS A 271 8.86 0.41 14.45
C HIS A 271 9.16 1.53 13.46
N ALA A 272 9.02 2.78 13.92
CA ALA A 272 9.43 3.94 13.16
C ALA A 272 10.93 4.21 13.35
N GLU A 273 11.63 4.58 12.28
CA GLU A 273 13.02 5.00 12.34
C GLU A 273 13.37 5.94 11.19
N GLU A 274 14.13 7.00 11.51
CA GLU A 274 14.66 7.92 10.52
C GLU A 274 15.72 7.21 9.64
N HIS A 275 15.65 7.44 8.33
CA HIS A 275 16.62 6.88 7.41
C HIS A 275 17.82 7.81 7.14
N PHE A 276 17.84 9.02 7.73
CA PHE A 276 18.92 10.00 7.64
C PHE A 276 19.50 10.16 6.22
N ARG A 277 18.66 10.29 5.19
CA ARG A 277 19.11 10.46 3.80
C ARG A 277 19.15 11.96 3.46
N PRO A 278 20.33 12.62 3.51
CA PRO A 278 20.44 14.07 3.32
C PRO A 278 20.15 14.50 1.87
N GLU A 279 20.40 13.62 0.89
CA GLU A 279 20.27 13.89 -0.55
C GLU A 279 18.82 14.06 -1.04
N ARG A 280 17.83 13.80 -0.15
CA ARG A 280 16.40 13.87 -0.44
C ARG A 280 15.63 14.64 0.62
N ALA A 281 16.15 15.81 1.02
CA ALA A 281 15.54 16.68 2.04
C ALA A 281 14.05 17.07 1.79
N SER A 282 13.54 16.86 0.57
CA SER A 282 12.12 17.04 0.19
C SER A 282 11.23 15.82 0.48
N TYR A 283 11.77 14.67 0.89
CA TYR A 283 11.03 13.44 1.14
C TYR A 283 10.85 13.18 2.64
N ASP A 284 9.84 12.36 3.00
CA ASP A 284 9.59 11.89 4.37
C ASP A 284 10.88 11.31 4.99
N PRO A 285 11.40 11.84 6.11
CA PRO A 285 12.62 11.35 6.72
C PRO A 285 12.43 10.00 7.44
N TRP A 286 11.19 9.57 7.63
CA TRP A 286 10.83 8.39 8.40
C TRP A 286 10.60 7.16 7.52
N SER A 287 10.97 6.01 8.09
CA SER A 287 10.68 4.69 7.53
C SER A 287 10.05 3.82 8.60
N ILE A 288 8.96 3.13 8.25
CA ILE A 288 8.43 2.05 9.10
C ILE A 288 9.20 0.79 8.78
N ARG A 289 9.92 0.28 9.76
CA ARG A 289 10.77 -0.92 9.67
C ARG A 289 10.15 -2.05 10.46
N GLN A 290 10.71 -3.25 10.30
CA GLN A 290 10.24 -4.43 11.00
C GLN A 290 11.40 -5.19 11.65
N ILE A 291 11.11 -5.82 12.79
CA ILE A 291 12.01 -6.70 13.52
C ILE A 291 11.34 -8.08 13.59
N GLY A 292 12.08 -9.11 13.21
CA GLY A 292 11.63 -10.49 13.34
C GLY A 292 12.27 -11.09 14.57
N VAL A 293 11.49 -11.78 15.41
CA VAL A 293 12.01 -12.48 16.59
C VAL A 293 11.55 -13.92 16.54
N GLU A 294 12.48 -14.83 16.78
CA GLU A 294 12.22 -16.19 17.25
C GLU A 294 12.86 -16.32 18.62
N HIS A 295 12.13 -16.90 19.56
CA HIS A 295 12.64 -17.33 20.85
C HIS A 295 12.31 -18.80 21.02
N ARG A 296 13.33 -19.62 21.31
CA ARG A 296 13.16 -21.01 21.72
C ARG A 296 13.73 -21.20 23.12
N TYR A 297 13.04 -21.98 23.93
CA TYR A 297 13.57 -22.53 25.18
C TYR A 297 13.69 -24.05 25.08
N ASP A 298 14.87 -24.56 25.43
CA ASP A 298 15.14 -25.98 25.52
C ASP A 298 15.37 -26.41 26.97
N PRO A 299 14.47 -27.21 27.57
CA PRO A 299 14.60 -27.65 28.95
C PRO A 299 15.74 -28.65 29.17
N ALA A 300 16.13 -29.41 28.14
CA ALA A 300 17.20 -30.41 28.28
C ALA A 300 18.55 -29.74 28.57
N THR A 301 18.83 -28.65 27.84
CA THR A 301 20.05 -27.85 28.01
C THR A 301 19.88 -26.69 28.98
N ASP A 302 18.63 -26.38 29.37
CA ASP A 302 18.27 -25.18 30.15
C ASP A 302 18.78 -23.89 29.45
N ALA A 303 18.54 -23.82 28.13
CA ALA A 303 19.06 -22.78 27.27
C ALA A 303 17.96 -22.04 26.51
N ASN A 304 18.08 -20.72 26.45
CA ASN A 304 17.28 -19.85 25.60
C ASN A 304 18.05 -19.48 24.35
N ILE A 305 17.40 -19.58 23.21
CA ILE A 305 17.96 -19.20 21.92
C ILE A 305 17.05 -18.15 21.30
N PHE A 306 17.61 -17.00 20.98
CA PHE A 306 16.94 -15.92 20.27
C PHE A 306 17.55 -15.75 18.88
N VAL A 307 16.69 -15.64 17.86
CA VAL A 307 17.09 -15.16 16.53
C VAL A 307 16.34 -13.85 16.28
N ILE A 308 17.10 -12.77 16.09
CA ILE A 308 16.55 -11.44 15.85
C ILE A 308 16.98 -10.97 14.46
N LEU A 309 15.98 -10.76 13.59
CA LEU A 309 16.16 -10.28 12.22
C LEU A 309 15.97 -8.76 12.18
N ASN A 310 16.90 -8.08 11.50
CA ASN A 310 16.94 -6.64 11.32
C ASN A 310 16.79 -5.84 12.64
N PRO A 311 17.63 -6.10 13.67
CA PRO A 311 17.56 -5.35 14.92
C PRO A 311 17.92 -3.87 14.71
N SER A 312 17.22 -2.97 15.41
CA SER A 312 17.56 -1.54 15.38
C SER A 312 18.90 -1.26 16.08
N ARG A 313 19.57 -0.16 15.72
CA ARG A 313 20.85 0.22 16.34
C ARG A 313 20.75 0.35 17.87
N THR A 314 19.65 0.93 18.35
CA THR A 314 19.38 1.07 19.79
C THR A 314 19.20 -0.30 20.46
N LEU A 315 18.55 -1.26 19.79
CA LEU A 315 18.38 -2.60 20.31
C LEU A 315 19.73 -3.32 20.44
N VAL A 316 20.57 -3.26 19.40
CA VAL A 316 21.93 -3.86 19.41
C VAL A 316 22.76 -3.31 20.56
N GLN A 317 22.77 -1.99 20.75
CA GLN A 317 23.49 -1.34 21.86
C GLN A 317 22.99 -1.82 23.22
N ARG A 318 21.68 -1.97 23.40
CA ARG A 318 21.08 -2.46 24.66
C ARG A 318 21.37 -3.94 24.89
N ILE A 319 21.39 -4.76 23.84
CA ILE A 319 21.75 -6.19 23.93
C ILE A 319 23.23 -6.34 24.29
N ASN A 320 24.12 -5.57 23.68
CA ASN A 320 25.55 -5.60 23.99
C ASN A 320 25.87 -5.10 25.41
N ALA A 321 24.95 -4.34 26.02
CA ALA A 321 25.05 -3.84 27.39
C ALA A 321 24.36 -4.76 28.42
N LEU A 322 23.90 -5.95 28.02
CA LEU A 322 23.32 -6.93 28.94
C LEU A 322 24.35 -7.39 29.99
N GLY A 323 23.86 -7.68 31.19
CA GLY A 323 24.67 -8.22 32.29
C GLY A 323 24.55 -9.73 32.43
N SER A 324 25.35 -10.34 33.31
CA SER A 324 25.28 -11.77 33.62
C SER A 324 23.96 -12.20 34.28
N ASP A 325 23.19 -11.25 34.84
CA ASP A 325 21.91 -11.48 35.52
C ASP A 325 20.70 -11.38 34.58
N THR A 326 20.92 -11.41 33.27
CA THR A 326 19.86 -11.26 32.27
C THR A 326 18.87 -12.41 32.34
N GLN A 327 17.58 -12.07 32.46
CA GLN A 327 16.50 -13.04 32.38
C GLN A 327 16.03 -13.18 30.94
N THR A 328 15.44 -14.33 30.62
CA THR A 328 14.87 -14.61 29.29
C THR A 328 13.92 -13.52 28.81
N LEU A 329 13.06 -13.01 29.70
CA LEU A 329 12.07 -11.99 29.35
C LEU A 329 12.66 -10.59 29.15
N ASP A 330 13.89 -10.35 29.61
CA ASP A 330 14.55 -9.06 29.41
C ASP A 330 14.84 -8.82 27.93
N VAL A 331 15.15 -9.88 27.17
CA VAL A 331 15.38 -9.78 25.71
C VAL A 331 14.10 -9.32 25.00
N HIS A 332 12.95 -9.93 25.31
CA HIS A 332 11.66 -9.49 24.75
C HIS A 332 11.32 -8.06 25.16
N ARG A 333 11.57 -7.69 26.42
CA ARG A 333 11.40 -6.32 26.90
C ARG A 333 12.27 -5.33 26.12
N LEU A 334 13.53 -5.67 25.84
CA LEU A 334 14.43 -4.81 25.07
C LEU A 334 13.94 -4.63 23.63
N VAL A 335 13.50 -5.71 22.98
CA VAL A 335 12.92 -5.66 21.63
C VAL A 335 11.70 -4.76 21.61
N LEU A 336 10.73 -5.01 22.48
CA LEU A 336 9.48 -4.26 22.52
C LEU A 336 9.69 -2.80 22.93
N GLY A 337 10.66 -2.54 23.81
CA GLY A 337 11.09 -1.19 24.15
C GLY A 337 11.62 -0.44 22.92
N ALA A 338 12.50 -1.07 22.13
CA ALA A 338 13.01 -0.49 20.90
C ALA A 338 11.91 -0.28 19.85
N VAL A 339 10.90 -1.15 19.82
CA VAL A 339 9.74 -1.04 18.92
C VAL A 339 8.84 0.15 19.27
N THR A 340 8.66 0.46 20.55
CA THR A 340 7.76 1.53 21.02
C THR A 340 8.42 2.92 21.01
N GLU A 341 9.74 2.99 21.09
CA GLU A 341 10.51 4.20 21.41
C GLU A 341 10.24 5.42 20.50
N ARG A 342 10.34 5.24 19.18
CA ARG A 342 10.33 6.36 18.21
C ARG A 342 8.97 6.70 17.61
N TRP A 343 7.91 6.00 17.99
CA TRP A 343 6.57 6.31 17.49
C TRP A 343 6.12 7.73 17.82
N GLY A 344 6.47 8.25 19.01
CA GLY A 344 6.11 9.61 19.39
C GLY A 344 6.72 10.68 18.47
N GLU A 345 7.98 10.54 18.09
CA GLU A 345 8.68 11.46 17.18
C GLU A 345 8.10 11.40 15.77
N TYR A 346 7.83 10.19 15.26
CA TYR A 346 7.16 10.01 13.98
C TYR A 346 5.77 10.65 13.94
N LEU A 347 4.96 10.45 14.99
CA LEU A 347 3.63 11.06 15.08
C LEU A 347 3.70 12.58 15.23
N ALA A 348 4.69 13.11 15.94
CA ALA A 348 4.94 14.55 16.02
C ALA A 348 5.33 15.13 14.65
N HIS A 349 6.11 14.40 13.85
CA HIS A 349 6.42 14.77 12.48
C HIS A 349 5.14 14.84 11.63
N LEU A 350 4.32 13.78 11.61
CA LEU A 350 3.04 13.80 10.88
C LEU A 350 2.12 14.94 11.35
N GLU A 351 2.07 15.20 12.66
CA GLU A 351 1.30 16.31 13.21
C GLU A 351 1.82 17.68 12.73
N SER A 352 3.14 17.85 12.60
CA SER A 352 3.72 19.09 12.09
C SER A 352 3.29 19.39 10.64
N VAL A 353 3.28 18.36 9.78
CA VAL A 353 2.83 18.49 8.39
C VAL A 353 1.31 18.77 8.34
N CYS A 354 0.52 18.09 9.16
CA CYS A 354 -0.92 18.39 9.30
C CYS A 354 -1.17 19.84 9.72
N LYS A 355 -0.38 20.36 10.68
CA LYS A 355 -0.50 21.74 11.16
C LYS A 355 -0.20 22.75 10.06
N GLU A 356 0.79 22.51 9.24
CA GLU A 356 1.15 23.39 8.12
C GLU A 356 0.00 23.51 7.12
N ILE A 357 -0.57 22.37 6.69
CA ILE A 357 -1.70 22.36 5.75
C ILE A 357 -2.95 22.99 6.37
N SER A 358 -3.23 22.69 7.64
CA SER A 358 -4.38 23.25 8.35
C SER A 358 -4.25 24.77 8.48
N ALA A 359 -3.06 25.28 8.83
CA ALA A 359 -2.79 26.72 8.90
C ALA A 359 -2.97 27.37 7.52
N LYS A 360 -2.47 26.75 6.44
CA LYS A 360 -2.67 27.22 5.08
C LYS A 360 -4.16 27.31 4.72
N ALA A 361 -4.95 26.30 5.07
CA ALA A 361 -6.39 26.27 4.81
C ALA A 361 -7.16 27.34 5.61
N VAL A 362 -6.85 27.53 6.89
CA VAL A 362 -7.50 28.55 7.74
C VAL A 362 -7.18 29.98 7.30
N LEU A 363 -5.94 30.21 6.83
CA LEU A 363 -5.50 31.53 6.38
C LEU A 363 -5.91 31.85 4.95
N ALA A 364 -6.32 30.84 4.17
CA ALA A 364 -6.76 31.02 2.79
C ALA A 364 -8.04 31.85 2.74
N ARG A 365 -7.96 33.00 2.07
CA ARG A 365 -9.07 33.95 1.97
C ARG A 365 -9.91 33.69 0.72
N THR A 366 -11.23 33.75 0.90
CA THR A 366 -12.25 33.74 -0.17
C THR A 366 -12.08 34.99 -1.07
N PRO A 367 -12.40 34.94 -2.38
CA PRO A 367 -11.81 35.79 -3.44
C PRO A 367 -12.08 37.31 -3.42
N GLN A 368 -12.57 37.89 -2.33
CA GLN A 368 -13.15 39.23 -2.38
C GLN A 368 -12.27 40.37 -1.84
N ARG A 369 -11.08 40.12 -1.27
CA ARG A 369 -10.25 41.19 -0.69
C ARG A 369 -8.73 40.96 -0.80
N LEU A 370 -8.09 41.82 -1.58
CA LEU A 370 -6.65 42.18 -1.68
C LEU A 370 -5.73 41.30 -2.55
N PRO A 371 -4.65 41.88 -3.11
CA PRO A 371 -3.69 41.16 -3.95
C PRO A 371 -2.73 40.32 -3.10
N ASP A 372 -2.63 39.05 -3.48
CA ASP A 372 -1.51 38.12 -3.34
C ASP A 372 -0.80 38.09 -1.97
N CYS A 373 -1.48 37.54 -0.96
CA CYS A 373 -0.82 36.95 0.19
C CYS A 373 -0.68 35.45 -0.08
N GLY A 374 0.55 34.92 -0.15
CA GLY A 374 0.91 33.57 -0.63
C GLY A 374 0.37 32.34 0.13
N PHE A 375 -0.83 32.41 0.70
CA PHE A 375 -1.56 31.34 1.38
C PHE A 375 -2.71 30.80 0.52
N ASP A 376 -2.40 30.46 -0.74
CA ASP A 376 -3.41 29.99 -1.67
C ASP A 376 -3.54 28.46 -1.65
N VAL A 377 -4.75 27.95 -1.36
CA VAL A 377 -5.03 26.50 -1.32
C VAL A 377 -5.09 25.93 -2.74
N HIS A 378 -4.30 24.88 -2.97
CA HIS A 378 -4.15 24.20 -4.26
C HIS A 378 -4.60 22.73 -4.18
N PHE A 379 -4.84 22.10 -5.34
CA PHE A 379 -5.16 20.67 -5.40
C PHE A 379 -4.05 19.78 -4.81
N SER A 380 -2.79 20.19 -4.90
CA SER A 380 -1.65 19.52 -4.27
C SER A 380 -1.79 19.41 -2.75
N ASP A 381 -2.47 20.36 -2.10
CA ASP A 381 -2.73 20.29 -0.66
C ASP A 381 -3.70 19.14 -0.34
N ALA A 382 -4.72 18.92 -1.18
CA ALA A 382 -5.63 17.79 -1.04
C ALA A 382 -4.93 16.45 -1.28
N GLN A 383 -3.99 16.38 -2.24
CA GLN A 383 -3.16 15.19 -2.45
C GLN A 383 -2.27 14.91 -1.23
N THR A 384 -1.66 15.96 -0.67
CA THR A 384 -0.81 15.85 0.52
C THR A 384 -1.62 15.37 1.74
N ILE A 385 -2.84 15.89 1.92
CA ILE A 385 -3.77 15.40 2.94
C ILE A 385 -4.07 13.92 2.75
N SER A 386 -4.34 13.47 1.52
CA SER A 386 -4.62 12.06 1.24
C SER A 386 -3.43 11.17 1.58
N ASP A 387 -2.22 11.57 1.18
CA ASP A 387 -0.99 10.82 1.48
C ASP A 387 -0.74 10.74 2.99
N ILE A 388 -0.88 11.86 3.72
CA ILE A 388 -0.75 11.87 5.18
C ILE A 388 -1.83 11.00 5.85
N ARG A 389 -3.07 11.04 5.34
CA ARG A 389 -4.17 10.19 5.84
C ARG A 389 -3.76 8.72 5.76
N ASP A 390 -3.27 8.29 4.61
CA ASP A 390 -2.84 6.90 4.41
C ASP A 390 -1.69 6.52 5.34
N ARG A 391 -0.75 7.44 5.59
CA ARG A 391 0.35 7.24 6.54
C ARG A 391 -0.13 7.11 7.99
N ILE A 392 -1.10 7.93 8.41
CA ILE A 392 -1.70 7.85 9.76
C ILE A 392 -2.47 6.53 9.91
N LEU A 393 -3.25 6.13 8.91
CA LEU A 393 -3.97 4.86 8.91
C LEU A 393 -3.02 3.67 9.00
N ARG A 394 -1.93 3.69 8.23
CA ARG A 394 -0.86 2.67 8.34
C ARG A 394 -0.24 2.67 9.73
N ALA A 395 0.09 3.83 10.30
CA ALA A 395 0.64 3.95 11.64
C ALA A 395 -0.28 3.32 12.69
N SER A 396 -1.57 3.64 12.63
CA SER A 396 -2.61 3.06 13.51
C SER A 396 -2.64 1.54 13.41
N HIS A 397 -2.68 1.00 12.19
CA HIS A 397 -2.66 -0.45 11.97
C HIS A 397 -1.39 -1.12 12.51
N MET A 398 -0.20 -0.53 12.31
CA MET A 398 1.05 -1.08 12.84
C MET A 398 1.09 -1.07 14.37
N LEU A 399 0.55 -0.02 15.00
CA LEU A 399 0.42 0.04 16.45
C LEU A 399 -0.53 -1.04 16.98
N ASP A 400 -1.61 -1.35 16.27
CA ASP A 400 -2.51 -2.45 16.61
C ASP A 400 -1.84 -3.82 16.52
N LEU A 401 -1.05 -4.06 15.47
CA LEU A 401 -0.26 -5.28 15.36
C LEU A 401 0.70 -5.42 16.54
N ASN A 402 1.41 -4.34 16.89
CA ASN A 402 2.30 -4.38 18.05
C ASN A 402 1.53 -4.63 19.35
N LEU A 403 0.36 -4.01 19.56
CA LEU A 403 -0.49 -4.25 20.73
C LEU A 403 -0.90 -5.72 20.87
N SER A 404 -1.29 -6.37 19.77
CA SER A 404 -1.60 -7.81 19.81
C SER A 404 -0.38 -8.66 20.19
N ILE A 405 0.83 -8.28 19.77
CA ILE A 405 2.07 -8.95 20.22
C ILE A 405 2.27 -8.78 21.72
N PHE A 406 2.03 -7.58 22.29
CA PHE A 406 2.12 -7.37 23.73
C PHE A 406 1.14 -8.27 24.50
N GLU A 407 -0.12 -8.34 24.05
CA GLU A 407 -1.17 -9.11 24.72
C GLU A 407 -0.90 -10.62 24.64
N ASN A 408 -0.51 -11.11 23.46
CA ASN A 408 -0.17 -12.52 23.27
C ASN A 408 1.09 -12.93 24.03
N LEU A 409 2.13 -12.08 24.04
CA LEU A 409 3.35 -12.36 24.78
C LEU A 409 3.09 -12.38 26.30
N LEU A 410 2.30 -11.45 26.84
CA LEU A 410 1.93 -11.46 28.25
C LEU A 410 1.17 -12.74 28.63
N THR A 411 0.31 -13.23 27.74
CA THR A 411 -0.43 -14.48 27.91
C THR A 411 0.53 -15.68 27.87
N ALA A 412 1.41 -15.76 26.88
CA ALA A 412 2.42 -16.81 26.74
C ALA A 412 3.33 -16.90 27.98
N ILE A 413 3.81 -15.75 28.45
CA ILE A 413 4.66 -15.65 29.66
C ILE A 413 3.93 -16.20 30.89
N SER A 414 2.63 -15.94 31.02
CA SER A 414 1.83 -16.45 32.15
C SER A 414 1.70 -17.97 32.17
N HIS A 415 1.80 -18.62 31.01
CA HIS A 415 1.76 -20.07 30.87
C HIS A 415 3.12 -20.75 31.13
N ILE A 416 4.21 -20.05 30.84
CA ILE A 416 5.58 -20.61 30.92
C ILE A 416 6.11 -20.64 32.36
N ASP A 417 5.67 -19.73 33.24
CA ASP A 417 6.22 -19.63 34.60
C ASP A 417 5.18 -19.20 35.66
N PRO A 418 4.33 -20.12 36.13
CA PRO A 418 3.33 -19.83 37.16
C PRO A 418 3.90 -19.75 38.59
N THR A 419 5.20 -20.01 38.82
CA THR A 419 5.75 -20.24 40.18
C THR A 419 6.99 -19.41 40.56
N ARG A 420 7.69 -18.75 39.63
CA ARG A 420 8.79 -17.85 40.01
C ARG A 420 8.27 -16.47 40.37
N ASP A 421 8.30 -16.14 41.67
CA ASP A 421 7.88 -14.91 42.36
C ASP A 421 8.45 -13.54 41.86
N ARG A 422 9.12 -13.51 40.70
CA ARG A 422 9.64 -12.28 40.06
C ARG A 422 8.90 -11.82 38.78
N PRO A 423 7.69 -12.29 38.37
CA PRO A 423 7.09 -11.88 37.10
C PRO A 423 6.66 -10.40 37.12
N ASN A 424 6.49 -9.83 38.31
CA ASN A 424 5.90 -8.50 38.51
C ASN A 424 6.70 -7.36 37.87
N ARG A 425 8.04 -7.43 37.82
CA ARG A 425 8.86 -6.33 37.23
C ARG A 425 8.82 -6.33 35.72
N VAL A 426 8.91 -7.49 35.08
CA VAL A 426 8.85 -7.57 33.62
C VAL A 426 7.42 -7.37 33.14
N HIS A 427 6.44 -7.96 33.82
CA HIS A 427 5.02 -7.73 33.54
C HIS A 427 4.64 -6.25 33.66
N SER A 428 5.09 -5.54 34.72
CA SER A 428 4.84 -4.10 34.86
C SER A 428 5.56 -3.24 33.81
N SER A 429 6.76 -3.66 33.37
CA SER A 429 7.49 -2.96 32.30
C SER A 429 6.82 -3.16 30.94
N LEU A 430 6.42 -4.39 30.62
CA LEU A 430 5.69 -4.71 29.39
C LEU A 430 4.31 -4.06 29.36
N SER A 431 3.59 -4.03 30.48
CA SER A 431 2.31 -3.32 30.58
C SER A 431 2.47 -1.80 30.44
N SER A 432 3.57 -1.23 30.93
CA SER A 432 3.93 0.18 30.70
C SER A 432 4.19 0.46 29.22
N LEU A 433 4.95 -0.39 28.53
CA LEU A 433 5.20 -0.28 27.08
C LEU A 433 3.92 -0.46 26.25
N SER A 434 3.05 -1.41 26.64
CA SER A 434 1.72 -1.59 26.05
C SER A 434 0.87 -0.33 26.24
N SER A 435 0.84 0.24 27.45
CA SER A 435 0.12 1.49 27.74
C SER A 435 0.67 2.68 26.95
N GLN A 436 1.98 2.76 26.77
CA GLN A 436 2.61 3.76 25.90
C GLN A 436 2.20 3.58 24.43
N THR A 437 2.17 2.35 23.93
CA THR A 437 1.73 2.03 22.57
C THR A 437 0.23 2.36 22.39
N LYS A 438 -0.62 2.10 23.40
CA LYS A 438 -2.04 2.51 23.41
C LYS A 438 -2.20 4.03 23.35
N ARG A 439 -1.34 4.79 24.05
CA ARG A 439 -1.33 6.26 23.94
C ARG A 439 -0.99 6.73 22.53
N TRP A 440 0.03 6.13 21.90
CA TRP A 440 0.36 6.43 20.51
C TRP A 440 -0.79 6.10 19.55
N LYS A 441 -1.49 4.98 19.76
CA LYS A 441 -2.69 4.65 18.99
C LYS A 441 -3.77 5.72 19.14
N SER A 442 -4.12 6.10 20.37
CA SER A 442 -5.11 7.16 20.61
C SER A 442 -4.70 8.49 19.98
N GLN A 443 -3.40 8.81 19.98
CA GLN A 443 -2.89 9.99 19.30
C GLN A 443 -3.06 9.91 17.77
N THR A 444 -2.87 8.73 17.14
CA THR A 444 -3.14 8.56 15.70
C THR A 444 -4.61 8.78 15.36
N GLU A 445 -5.52 8.28 16.18
CA GLU A 445 -6.97 8.45 15.98
C GLU A 445 -7.37 9.93 16.09
N ASN A 446 -6.83 10.64 17.09
CA ASN A 446 -7.07 12.08 17.23
C ASN A 446 -6.50 12.87 16.04
N LEU A 447 -5.30 12.51 15.57
CA LEU A 447 -4.68 13.17 14.42
C LEU A 447 -5.49 12.94 13.15
N LEU A 448 -6.01 11.73 12.95
CA LEU A 448 -6.88 11.39 11.81
C LEU A 448 -8.17 12.23 11.83
N GLN A 449 -8.83 12.35 12.99
CA GLN A 449 -10.03 13.17 13.14
C GLN A 449 -9.77 14.65 12.83
N ARG A 450 -8.62 15.18 13.27
CA ARG A 450 -8.21 16.56 12.97
C ARG A 450 -7.90 16.76 11.48
N LEU A 451 -7.30 15.76 10.84
CA LEU A 451 -7.03 15.78 9.42
C LEU A 451 -8.32 15.77 8.58
N ASP A 452 -9.33 15.01 8.99
CA ASP A 452 -10.66 15.01 8.36
C ASP A 452 -11.30 16.40 8.34
N GLY A 453 -11.22 17.12 9.47
CA GLY A 453 -11.68 18.50 9.54
C GLY A 453 -10.92 19.43 8.58
N SER A 454 -9.60 19.29 8.50
CA SER A 454 -8.76 20.08 7.60
C SER A 454 -9.03 19.75 6.12
N ALA A 455 -9.27 18.47 5.81
CA ALA A 455 -9.64 18.00 4.48
C ALA A 455 -10.98 18.60 4.01
N ALA A 456 -11.97 18.63 4.90
CA ALA A 456 -13.27 19.23 4.61
C ALA A 456 -13.15 20.74 4.31
N LEU A 457 -12.33 21.47 5.09
CA LEU A 457 -12.07 22.88 4.86
C LEU A 457 -11.36 23.13 3.51
N VAL A 458 -10.29 22.39 3.22
CA VAL A 458 -9.57 22.49 1.93
C VAL A 458 -10.51 22.22 0.76
N ARG A 459 -11.34 21.18 0.84
CA ARG A 459 -12.31 20.85 -0.19
C ARG A 459 -13.35 21.98 -0.38
N SER A 460 -13.89 22.51 0.71
CA SER A 460 -14.85 23.62 0.65
C SER A 460 -14.23 24.88 0.01
N ILE A 461 -12.96 25.19 0.29
CA ILE A 461 -12.25 26.31 -0.32
C ILE A 461 -12.06 26.07 -1.82
N LEU A 462 -11.62 24.87 -2.22
CA LEU A 462 -11.44 24.51 -3.63
C LEU A 462 -12.77 24.58 -4.40
N ASP A 463 -13.85 24.06 -3.83
CA ASP A 463 -15.19 24.14 -4.42
C ASP A 463 -15.66 25.60 -4.56
N SER A 464 -15.41 26.44 -3.56
CA SER A 464 -15.76 27.87 -3.60
C SER A 464 -14.99 28.62 -4.70
N LYS A 465 -13.71 28.29 -4.91
CA LYS A 465 -12.88 28.85 -5.99
C LYS A 465 -13.36 28.39 -7.35
N ALA A 466 -13.68 27.10 -7.50
CA ALA A 466 -14.21 26.56 -8.74
C ALA A 466 -15.53 27.26 -9.11
N LEU A 467 -16.42 27.44 -8.14
CA LEU A 467 -17.68 28.15 -8.33
C LEU A 467 -17.47 29.63 -8.68
N ALA A 468 -16.56 30.33 -7.99
CA ALA A 468 -16.24 31.73 -8.30
C ALA A 468 -15.67 31.88 -9.72
N THR A 469 -14.79 30.97 -10.15
CA THR A 469 -14.19 30.96 -11.49
C THR A 469 -15.26 30.73 -12.57
N LEU A 470 -16.20 29.81 -12.32
CA LEU A 470 -17.34 29.58 -13.19
C LEU A 470 -18.25 30.80 -13.28
N GLN A 471 -18.52 31.47 -12.15
CA GLN A 471 -19.31 32.70 -12.13
C GLN A 471 -18.64 33.82 -12.91
N THR A 472 -17.35 34.06 -12.72
CA THR A 472 -16.61 35.08 -13.49
C THR A 472 -16.58 34.76 -14.98
N SER A 473 -16.40 33.50 -15.37
CA SER A 473 -16.45 33.09 -16.78
C SER A 473 -17.85 33.26 -17.38
N SER A 474 -18.90 32.96 -16.61
CA SER A 474 -20.29 33.16 -17.04
C SER A 474 -20.62 34.65 -17.21
N ALA A 475 -20.15 35.49 -16.29
CA ALA A 475 -20.34 36.94 -16.35
C ALA A 475 -19.59 37.55 -17.53
N LEU A 476 -18.33 37.15 -17.75
CA LEU A 476 -17.52 37.58 -18.90
C LEU A 476 -18.16 37.12 -20.23
N SER A 477 -18.67 35.89 -20.28
CA SER A 477 -19.41 35.39 -21.45
C SER A 477 -20.68 36.19 -21.71
N ALA A 478 -21.41 36.56 -20.66
CA ALA A 478 -22.62 37.37 -20.77
C ALA A 478 -22.30 38.81 -21.25
N GLU A 479 -21.21 39.39 -20.77
CA GLU A 479 -20.73 40.71 -21.19
C GLU A 479 -20.27 40.70 -22.65
N LEU A 480 -19.47 39.70 -23.05
CA LEU A 480 -19.06 39.51 -24.45
C LEU A 480 -20.27 39.31 -25.37
N ALA A 481 -21.27 38.54 -24.94
CA ALA A 481 -22.51 38.38 -25.70
C ALA A 481 -23.31 39.69 -25.80
N ALA A 482 -23.27 40.55 -24.78
CA ALA A 482 -23.91 41.86 -24.82
C ALA A 482 -23.18 42.83 -25.78
N LEU A 483 -21.84 42.85 -25.74
CA LEU A 483 -21.01 43.65 -26.65
C LEU A 483 -21.18 43.20 -28.10
N ALA A 484 -21.15 41.89 -28.37
CA ALA A 484 -21.38 41.35 -29.72
C ALA A 484 -22.77 41.72 -30.29
N ARG A 485 -23.79 41.80 -29.42
CA ARG A 485 -25.13 42.28 -29.83
C ARG A 485 -25.13 43.77 -30.16
N ALA A 486 -24.39 44.58 -29.42
CA ALA A 486 -24.26 46.01 -29.69
C ALA A 486 -23.54 46.27 -31.03
N ASP A 487 -22.46 45.53 -31.29
CA ASP A 487 -21.72 45.62 -32.56
C ASP A 487 -22.56 45.15 -33.74
N ALA A 488 -23.35 44.08 -33.59
CA ALA A 488 -24.28 43.64 -34.63
C ALA A 488 -25.31 44.73 -35.00
N LEU A 489 -25.73 45.57 -34.03
CA LEU A 489 -26.61 46.70 -34.30
C LEU A 489 -25.90 47.84 -35.05
N THR A 490 -24.61 48.07 -34.83
CA THR A 490 -23.84 49.06 -35.61
C THR A 490 -23.57 48.55 -37.03
N THR A 491 -23.25 47.27 -37.22
CA THR A 491 -23.08 46.68 -38.57
C THR A 491 -24.37 46.79 -39.39
N LYS A 492 -25.54 46.64 -38.77
CA LYS A 492 -26.84 46.85 -39.44
C LYS A 492 -27.02 48.30 -39.93
N LYS A 493 -26.50 49.31 -39.23
CA LYS A 493 -26.58 50.72 -39.66
C LYS A 493 -25.62 51.00 -40.82
N ASP A 494 -24.43 50.42 -40.80
CA ASP A 494 -23.45 50.59 -41.87
C ASP A 494 -23.93 49.97 -43.18
N ALA A 495 -24.57 48.79 -43.11
CA ALA A 495 -25.21 48.16 -44.27
C ALA A 495 -26.28 49.04 -44.91
N ARG A 496 -27.06 49.78 -44.11
CA ARG A 496 -28.09 50.72 -44.60
C ARG A 496 -27.50 51.96 -45.26
N THR A 497 -26.32 52.39 -44.85
CA THR A 497 -25.64 53.56 -45.45
C THR A 497 -25.03 53.18 -46.80
N LEU A 498 -24.46 51.98 -46.90
CA LEU A 498 -23.88 51.44 -48.13
C LEU A 498 -24.94 51.25 -49.22
N SER A 499 -26.14 50.81 -48.86
CA SER A 499 -27.24 50.69 -49.82
C SER A 499 -27.69 52.06 -50.38
N ILE A 500 -27.74 53.12 -49.56
CA ILE A 500 -28.09 54.47 -50.01
C ILE A 500 -27.06 55.04 -51.00
N ILE A 501 -25.76 54.88 -50.71
CA ILE A 501 -24.68 55.34 -51.61
C ILE A 501 -24.76 54.64 -52.97
N THR A 502 -25.04 53.33 -52.95
CA THR A 502 -25.17 52.52 -54.16
C THR A 502 -26.34 52.98 -55.03
N VAL A 503 -27.49 53.32 -54.41
CA VAL A 503 -28.64 53.88 -55.13
C VAL A 503 -28.31 55.24 -55.76
N LEU A 504 -27.59 56.13 -55.06
CA LEU A 504 -27.13 57.39 -55.63
C LEU A 504 -26.21 57.18 -56.84
N GLY A 505 -25.30 56.21 -56.75
CA GLY A 505 -24.40 55.84 -57.85
C GLY A 505 -25.16 55.40 -59.09
N PHE A 506 -26.13 54.49 -58.95
CA PHE A 506 -26.94 54.02 -60.08
C PHE A 506 -27.79 55.11 -60.73
N LEU A 507 -28.21 56.14 -60.00
CA LEU A 507 -28.97 57.26 -60.53
C LEU A 507 -28.08 58.23 -61.33
N TYR A 508 -26.87 58.52 -60.83
CA TYR A 508 -26.01 59.58 -61.36
C TYR A 508 -25.13 59.13 -62.55
N LEU A 509 -24.73 57.87 -62.57
CA LEU A 509 -23.81 57.32 -63.59
C LEU A 509 -24.37 57.38 -65.02
N PRO A 510 -25.64 56.97 -65.28
CA PRO A 510 -26.21 56.98 -66.63
C PRO A 510 -26.43 58.41 -67.15
N ALA A 511 -26.91 59.30 -66.28
CA ALA A 511 -27.11 60.70 -66.61
C ALA A 511 -25.78 61.39 -66.97
N SER A 512 -24.73 61.12 -66.19
CA SER A 512 -23.39 61.65 -66.44
C SER A 512 -22.77 61.10 -67.73
N PHE A 513 -22.97 59.82 -68.02
CA PHE A 513 -22.48 59.19 -69.25
C PHE A 513 -23.13 59.80 -70.49
N VAL A 514 -24.46 59.99 -70.48
CA VAL A 514 -25.18 60.58 -71.60
C VAL A 514 -24.87 62.07 -71.77
N ALA A 515 -24.70 62.81 -70.66
CA ALA A 515 -24.24 64.20 -70.69
C ALA A 515 -22.83 64.34 -71.29
N SER A 516 -21.93 63.41 -70.99
CA SER A 516 -20.58 63.36 -71.58
C SER A 516 -20.62 62.97 -73.06
N LEU A 517 -21.39 61.94 -73.42
CA LEU A 517 -21.47 61.40 -74.77
C LEU A 517 -22.16 62.34 -75.77
N LEU A 518 -23.11 63.15 -75.30
CA LEU A 518 -23.80 64.18 -76.09
C LEU A 518 -23.23 65.59 -75.88
N GLY A 519 -22.19 65.74 -75.04
CA GLY A 519 -21.59 67.02 -74.65
C GLY A 519 -20.82 67.77 -75.74
N THR A 520 -20.79 67.26 -76.98
CA THR A 520 -20.16 67.94 -78.11
C THR A 520 -21.22 68.42 -79.11
N GLN A 521 -21.56 69.73 -79.00
CA GLN A 521 -22.13 70.59 -80.05
C GLN A 521 -23.66 70.68 -80.30
N TYR A 522 -24.53 70.78 -79.28
CA TYR A 522 -25.98 71.04 -79.50
C TYR A 522 -26.44 72.51 -79.34
N ILE A 523 -25.55 73.44 -79.00
CA ILE A 523 -25.89 74.87 -78.90
C ILE A 523 -25.07 75.63 -79.94
N ASN A 524 -25.68 75.98 -81.07
CA ASN A 524 -25.11 76.91 -82.05
C ASN A 524 -25.81 78.27 -81.92
N ILE A 525 -25.06 79.30 -81.55
CA ILE A 525 -25.58 80.67 -81.38
C ILE A 525 -25.27 81.43 -82.67
N ASN A 526 -26.25 81.55 -83.57
CA ASN A 526 -26.12 82.40 -84.77
C ASN A 526 -26.43 83.86 -84.43
N HIS A 527 -25.49 84.77 -84.73
CA HIS A 527 -25.67 86.21 -84.59
C HIS A 527 -26.13 86.80 -85.93
N ASN A 528 -27.38 87.29 -86.00
CA ASN A 528 -27.81 88.17 -87.09
C ASN A 528 -28.28 89.50 -86.50
N GLY A 529 -27.75 90.60 -87.04
CA GLY A 529 -27.66 91.92 -86.40
C GLY A 529 -28.95 92.73 -86.28
N ASP A 530 -29.99 92.19 -85.63
CA ASP A 530 -31.14 92.96 -85.15
C ASP A 530 -31.70 92.31 -83.86
N GLY A 531 -31.08 92.62 -82.71
CA GLY A 531 -31.68 92.69 -81.37
C GLY A 531 -32.54 91.54 -80.79
N LYS A 532 -32.72 90.41 -81.46
CA LYS A 532 -33.48 89.24 -80.97
C LYS A 532 -32.59 88.01 -80.99
N MET A 533 -32.20 87.55 -79.80
CA MET A 533 -31.61 86.21 -79.64
C MET A 533 -32.68 85.15 -79.90
N SER A 534 -32.61 84.46 -81.04
CA SER A 534 -33.28 83.19 -81.20
C SER A 534 -32.31 82.07 -80.79
N ILE A 535 -32.48 81.54 -79.57
CA ILE A 535 -31.87 80.27 -79.19
C ILE A 535 -32.67 79.20 -79.93
N THR A 536 -32.17 78.75 -81.08
CA THR A 536 -32.71 77.55 -81.72
C THR A 536 -32.15 76.36 -80.96
N VAL A 537 -32.94 75.87 -79.99
CA VAL A 537 -32.75 74.54 -79.41
C VAL A 537 -32.87 73.55 -80.56
N ALA A 538 -31.78 72.88 -80.87
CA ALA A 538 -31.78 71.85 -81.88
C ALA A 538 -32.72 70.70 -81.40
N PRO A 539 -33.63 70.17 -82.23
CA PRO A 539 -34.64 69.18 -81.83
C PRO A 539 -34.05 67.88 -81.24
N GLU A 540 -32.73 67.70 -81.31
CA GLU A 540 -31.96 66.63 -80.70
C GLU A 540 -31.89 66.69 -79.16
N MET A 541 -32.31 67.78 -78.49
CA MET A 541 -32.43 67.80 -77.01
C MET A 541 -33.48 66.78 -76.51
N VAL A 542 -34.50 66.47 -77.32
CA VAL A 542 -35.47 65.41 -77.01
C VAL A 542 -34.81 64.03 -77.06
N ILE A 543 -33.81 63.83 -77.94
CA ILE A 543 -33.04 62.59 -78.02
C ILE A 543 -32.21 62.41 -76.73
N PHE A 544 -31.60 63.48 -76.22
CA PHE A 544 -30.93 63.47 -74.92
C PHE A 544 -31.87 63.05 -73.78
N ALA A 545 -33.07 63.65 -73.70
CA ALA A 545 -34.04 63.36 -72.64
C ALA A 545 -34.61 61.93 -72.72
N VAL A 546 -34.87 61.43 -73.93
CA VAL A 546 -35.38 60.08 -74.14
C VAL A 546 -34.30 59.04 -73.87
N LEU A 547 -33.06 59.27 -74.33
CA LEU A 547 -31.94 58.35 -74.12
C LEU A 547 -31.55 58.27 -72.64
N THR A 548 -31.49 59.40 -71.94
CA THR A 548 -31.26 59.43 -70.48
C THR A 548 -32.34 58.69 -69.71
N LEU A 549 -33.63 58.89 -70.04
CA LEU A 549 -34.73 58.17 -69.40
C LEU A 549 -34.73 56.67 -69.67
N ILE A 550 -34.43 56.24 -70.90
CA ILE A 550 -34.32 54.81 -71.24
C ILE A 550 -33.15 54.18 -70.49
N LEU A 551 -31.99 54.84 -70.46
CA LEU A 551 -30.80 54.33 -69.79
C LEU A 551 -31.01 54.28 -68.27
N LEU A 552 -31.65 55.30 -67.69
CA LEU A 552 -32.05 55.33 -66.28
C LEU A 552 -33.04 54.21 -65.95
N GLY A 553 -34.03 54.00 -66.81
CA GLY A 553 -35.00 52.92 -66.68
C GLY A 553 -34.36 51.54 -66.76
N LEU A 554 -33.38 51.35 -67.65
CA LEU A 554 -32.60 50.11 -67.76
C LEU A 554 -31.71 49.88 -66.54
N THR A 555 -31.04 50.90 -66.02
CA THR A 555 -30.18 50.76 -64.83
C THR A 555 -30.99 50.57 -63.56
N TYR A 556 -32.09 51.30 -63.38
CA TYR A 556 -32.96 51.16 -62.22
C TYR A 556 -33.78 49.85 -62.28
N GLY A 557 -34.26 49.48 -63.46
CA GLY A 557 -34.93 48.19 -63.70
C GLY A 557 -33.99 47.00 -63.50
N GLY A 558 -32.75 47.09 -64.00
CA GLY A 558 -31.70 46.10 -63.74
C GLY A 558 -31.38 45.97 -62.25
N TRP A 559 -31.33 47.09 -61.52
CA TRP A 559 -31.15 47.09 -60.07
C TRP A 559 -32.33 46.44 -59.33
N LEU A 560 -33.58 46.77 -59.68
CA LEU A 560 -34.76 46.15 -59.07
C LEU A 560 -34.82 44.64 -59.31
N ILE A 561 -34.45 44.19 -60.51
CA ILE A 561 -34.38 42.76 -60.84
C ILE A 561 -33.28 42.08 -60.02
N TRP A 562 -32.10 42.72 -59.91
CA TRP A 562 -30.99 42.20 -59.10
C TRP A 562 -31.35 42.14 -57.61
N ASP A 563 -31.93 43.20 -57.05
CA ASP A 563 -32.37 43.30 -55.64
C ASP A 563 -33.46 42.27 -55.33
N GLN A 564 -34.45 42.11 -56.22
CA GLN A 564 -35.46 41.07 -56.08
C GLN A 564 -34.87 39.64 -56.18
N HIS A 565 -33.85 39.44 -57.01
CA HIS A 565 -33.15 38.15 -57.09
C HIS A 565 -32.33 37.87 -55.81
N LEU A 566 -31.66 38.87 -55.25
CA LEU A 566 -30.89 38.75 -54.00
C LEU A 566 -31.81 38.46 -52.81
N GLN A 567 -32.92 39.19 -52.69
CA GLN A 567 -33.92 38.97 -51.63
C GLN A 567 -34.68 37.64 -51.75
N ARG A 568 -34.69 37.01 -52.94
CA ARG A 568 -35.22 35.65 -53.13
C ARG A 568 -34.19 34.58 -52.77
N ALA A 569 -32.91 34.84 -53.00
CA ALA A 569 -31.83 33.95 -52.56
C ALA A 569 -31.72 33.92 -51.03
N ASP A 570 -31.76 35.09 -50.39
CA ASP A 570 -31.70 35.20 -48.91
C ASP A 570 -32.89 34.51 -48.23
N ARG A 571 -34.11 34.68 -48.78
CA ARG A 571 -35.31 33.98 -48.28
C ARG A 571 -35.25 32.47 -48.46
N ALA A 572 -34.64 31.98 -49.55
CA ALA A 572 -34.45 30.55 -49.78
C ALA A 572 -33.38 29.93 -48.85
N GLU A 573 -32.41 30.72 -48.39
CA GLU A 573 -31.46 30.31 -47.36
C GLU A 573 -32.10 30.28 -45.96
N GLU A 574 -32.91 31.28 -45.61
CA GLU A 574 -33.67 31.29 -44.35
C GLU A 574 -34.67 30.12 -44.25
N GLU A 575 -35.31 29.73 -45.36
CA GLU A 575 -36.23 28.60 -45.41
C GLU A 575 -35.48 27.26 -45.21
N LYS A 576 -34.29 27.09 -45.80
CA LYS A 576 -33.43 25.91 -45.60
C LYS A 576 -32.87 25.81 -44.18
N ASP A 577 -32.55 26.93 -43.54
CA ASP A 577 -32.11 26.95 -42.15
C ASP A 577 -33.26 26.71 -41.16
N SER A 578 -34.51 26.99 -41.57
CA SER A 578 -35.70 26.65 -40.79
C SER A 578 -36.09 25.16 -40.92
N GLU A 579 -35.94 24.55 -42.10
CA GLU A 579 -36.15 23.10 -42.31
C GLU A 579 -35.10 22.22 -41.63
N LYS A 580 -33.88 22.71 -41.43
CA LYS A 580 -32.83 21.99 -40.67
C LYS A 580 -32.99 22.06 -39.15
N LYS A 581 -33.89 22.91 -38.64
CA LYS A 581 -34.15 23.11 -37.20
C LYS A 581 -35.42 22.42 -36.71
N VAL A 582 -36.16 21.74 -37.59
CA VAL A 582 -37.21 20.78 -37.26
C VAL A 582 -36.63 19.38 -37.41
#